data_AF-A0A926C821-F1
#
_entry.id   AF-A0A926C821-F1
#
_cell.length_a   1.000
_cell.length_b   1.000
_cell.length_c   1.000
_cell.angle_alpha   90.00
_cell.angle_beta   90.00
_cell.angle_gamma   90.00
#
_symmetry.space_group_name_H-M   'P 1'
#
loop_
_entity.id
_entity.type
_entity.pdbx_description
1 polymer ?
#
loop_
_entity_poly.entity_id
_entity_poly.type
_entity_poly.pdbx_seq_one_letter_code
_entity_poly.pdbx_strand_id
1 'polypeptide(L)'
;MTIHFIGLTGNIACGKSTVLGLLEQRGAAVIDADKLTHELQQPGQLVYAQIVAAFGPDILAAPAGPLDRKRLASIVFGDPAALKRLEAIVHPAVRARIFAWIEQLRNQRFVAQPSELNNLSPAPSPQPPAPSVAVLDAIKLLESGWGERVDAVWVVTCTPQQQMERLVTTRGMSEDEARMRIA
;
A
#
# COMPACT_ATOMS: atom_id res chain seq x y z
N MET A 1 -17.54 17.98 3.57
CA MET A 1 -16.14 18.24 3.98
C MET A 1 -15.26 17.20 3.32
N THR A 2 -14.14 17.61 2.74
CA THR A 2 -13.22 16.77 1.94
C THR A 2 -12.22 16.04 2.83
N ILE A 3 -11.90 14.78 2.49
CA ILE A 3 -10.74 14.06 3.06
C ILE A 3 -9.50 14.56 2.35
N HIS A 4 -8.47 14.94 3.11
CA HIS A 4 -7.16 15.30 2.57
C HIS A 4 -6.32 14.02 2.39
N PHE A 5 -5.96 13.70 1.16
CA PHE A 5 -5.28 12.48 0.78
C PHE A 5 -3.78 12.74 0.56
N ILE A 6 -2.94 12.13 1.39
CA ILE A 6 -1.49 12.31 1.40
C ILE A 6 -0.82 11.05 0.85
N GLY A 7 0.10 11.20 -0.10
CA GLY A 7 1.03 10.14 -0.48
C GLY A 7 2.30 10.25 0.34
N LEU A 8 2.61 9.24 1.15
CA LEU A 8 3.84 9.20 1.94
C LEU A 8 4.88 8.32 1.25
N THR A 9 6.07 8.89 1.03
CA THR A 9 7.21 8.18 0.44
C THR A 9 8.49 8.53 1.20
N GLY A 10 9.59 7.86 0.85
CA GLY A 10 10.88 8.05 1.48
C GLY A 10 11.81 6.88 1.19
N ASN A 11 13.10 7.16 1.16
CA ASN A 11 14.11 6.13 0.89
C ASN A 11 14.13 5.05 1.99
N ILE A 12 14.81 3.95 1.70
CA ILE A 12 14.97 2.85 2.65
C ILE A 12 15.54 3.36 3.98
N ALA A 13 15.01 2.85 5.10
CA ALA A 13 15.43 3.18 6.46
C ALA A 13 15.28 4.66 6.87
N CYS A 14 14.52 5.49 6.14
CA CYS A 14 14.28 6.88 6.53
C CYS A 14 13.29 7.07 7.69
N GLY A 15 12.58 6.02 8.12
CA GLY A 15 11.64 6.10 9.25
C GLY A 15 10.19 6.36 8.85
N LYS A 16 9.83 6.04 7.59
CA LYS A 16 8.47 6.18 7.07
C LYS A 16 7.41 5.48 7.95
N SER A 17 7.69 4.27 8.43
CA SER A 17 6.80 3.55 9.36
C SER A 17 6.60 4.28 10.70
N THR A 18 7.59 5.01 11.19
CA THR A 18 7.45 5.85 12.38
C THR A 18 6.50 7.01 12.12
N VAL A 19 6.64 7.69 10.97
CA VAL A 19 5.74 8.78 10.58
C VAL A 19 4.30 8.28 10.39
N LEU A 20 4.11 7.11 9.78
CA LEU A 20 2.80 6.47 9.66
C LEU A 20 2.15 6.22 11.03
N GLY A 21 2.89 5.60 11.95
CA GLY A 21 2.37 5.35 13.30
C GLY A 21 1.97 6.64 14.04
N LEU A 22 2.75 7.72 13.87
CA LEU A 22 2.41 9.03 14.45
C LEU A 22 1.15 9.66 13.81
N LEU A 23 0.92 9.44 12.52
CA LEU A 23 -0.28 9.89 11.82
C LEU A 23 -1.51 9.08 12.23
N GLU A 24 -1.37 7.76 12.34
CA GLU A 24 -2.44 6.85 12.82
C GLU A 24 -2.86 7.20 14.25
N GLN A 25 -1.90 7.45 15.15
CA GLN A 25 -2.17 7.91 16.52
C GLN A 25 -2.94 9.24 16.57
N ARG A 26 -2.86 10.05 15.51
CA ARG A 26 -3.63 11.30 15.36
C ARG A 26 -4.95 11.12 14.60
N GLY A 27 -5.35 9.90 14.31
CA GLY A 27 -6.61 9.57 13.65
C GLY A 27 -6.57 9.64 12.13
N ALA A 28 -5.39 9.64 11.50
CA ALA A 28 -5.29 9.44 10.06
C ALA A 28 -5.61 7.97 9.71
N ALA A 29 -6.34 7.75 8.62
CA ALA A 29 -6.46 6.42 8.05
C ALA A 29 -5.28 6.14 7.11
N VAL A 30 -4.65 4.99 7.26
CA VAL A 30 -3.49 4.59 6.45
C VAL A 30 -3.84 3.39 5.59
N ILE A 31 -3.35 3.38 4.35
CA ILE A 31 -3.34 2.21 3.47
C ILE A 31 -1.93 1.96 2.96
N ASP A 32 -1.50 0.70 3.04
CA ASP A 32 -0.22 0.21 2.53
C ASP A 32 -0.43 -0.45 1.16
N ALA A 33 0.15 0.13 0.11
CA ALA A 33 0.02 -0.34 -1.26
C ALA A 33 0.69 -1.70 -1.50
N ASP A 34 1.79 -2.00 -0.80
CA ASP A 34 2.52 -3.25 -0.95
C ASP A 34 1.77 -4.40 -0.28
N LYS A 35 1.21 -4.15 0.91
CA LYS A 35 0.31 -5.07 1.58
C LYS A 35 -0.93 -5.33 0.71
N LEU A 36 -1.52 -4.28 0.15
CA LEU A 36 -2.68 -4.39 -0.72
C LEU A 36 -2.39 -5.21 -1.98
N THR A 37 -1.22 -4.98 -2.59
CA THR A 37 -0.75 -5.75 -3.74
C THR A 37 -0.63 -7.23 -3.38
N HIS A 38 -0.09 -7.55 -2.20
CA HIS A 38 0.00 -8.93 -1.73
C HIS A 38 -1.36 -9.58 -1.49
N GLU A 39 -2.32 -8.84 -0.93
CA GLU A 39 -3.70 -9.31 -0.70
C GLU A 39 -4.39 -9.63 -2.03
N LEU A 40 -4.29 -8.74 -3.02
CA LEU A 40 -4.88 -8.95 -4.35
C LEU A 40 -4.24 -10.12 -5.11
N GLN A 41 -3.02 -10.49 -4.78
CA GLN A 41 -2.30 -11.63 -5.38
C GLN A 41 -2.55 -12.96 -4.68
N GLN A 42 -3.39 -13.02 -3.63
CA GLN A 42 -3.72 -14.27 -2.96
C GLN A 42 -4.63 -15.18 -3.81
N PRO A 43 -4.55 -16.51 -3.63
CA PRO A 43 -5.50 -17.45 -4.24
C PRO A 43 -6.95 -17.03 -4.01
N GLY A 44 -7.79 -17.18 -5.04
CA GLY A 44 -9.19 -16.77 -5.02
C GLY A 44 -9.45 -15.32 -5.43
N GLN A 45 -8.41 -14.50 -5.60
CA GLN A 45 -8.54 -13.14 -6.11
C GLN A 45 -8.52 -13.09 -7.64
N LEU A 46 -9.18 -12.09 -8.23
CA LEU A 46 -9.18 -11.87 -9.68
C LEU A 46 -7.78 -11.57 -10.22
N VAL A 47 -7.00 -10.75 -9.50
CA VAL A 47 -5.62 -10.40 -9.89
C VAL A 47 -4.74 -11.65 -9.89
N TYR A 48 -4.85 -12.51 -8.87
CA TYR A 48 -4.19 -13.82 -8.87
C TYR A 48 -4.54 -14.65 -10.11
N ALA A 49 -5.84 -14.80 -10.42
CA ALA A 49 -6.27 -15.58 -11.58
C ALA A 49 -5.73 -15.02 -12.91
N GLN A 50 -5.71 -13.68 -13.06
CA GLN A 50 -5.16 -13.00 -14.23
C GLN A 50 -3.64 -13.21 -14.35
N ILE A 51 -2.90 -13.16 -13.24
CA ILE A 51 -1.46 -13.43 -13.24
C ILE A 51 -1.19 -14.87 -13.65
N VAL A 52 -1.91 -15.85 -13.08
CA VAL A 52 -1.74 -17.27 -13.46
C VAL A 52 -2.10 -17.51 -14.93
N ALA A 53 -3.15 -16.88 -15.44
CA ALA A 53 -3.50 -16.97 -16.85
C ALA A 53 -2.42 -16.38 -17.78
N ALA A 54 -1.76 -15.30 -17.36
CA ALA A 54 -0.75 -14.62 -18.17
C ALA A 54 0.64 -15.28 -18.13
N PHE A 55 0.99 -15.93 -17.03
CA PHE A 55 2.34 -16.47 -16.78
C PHE A 55 2.37 -18.01 -16.63
N GLY A 56 1.22 -18.66 -16.69
CA GLY A 56 1.08 -20.11 -16.55
C GLY A 56 1.05 -20.58 -15.08
N PRO A 57 0.81 -21.87 -14.83
CA PRO A 57 0.76 -22.42 -13.47
C PRO A 57 2.14 -22.61 -12.82
N ASP A 58 3.24 -22.54 -13.58
CA ASP A 58 4.60 -22.81 -13.06
C ASP A 58 5.09 -21.74 -12.07
N ILE A 59 4.45 -20.57 -12.06
CA ILE A 59 4.67 -19.51 -11.08
C ILE A 59 3.96 -19.76 -9.75
N LEU A 60 3.32 -20.91 -9.55
CA LEU A 60 2.70 -21.31 -8.29
C LEU A 60 3.67 -22.15 -7.45
N ALA A 61 3.62 -21.96 -6.12
CA ALA A 61 4.40 -22.77 -5.19
C ALA A 61 3.89 -24.21 -5.07
N ALA A 62 2.61 -24.43 -5.38
CA ALA A 62 1.92 -25.72 -5.41
C ALA A 62 0.70 -25.63 -6.35
N PRO A 63 0.13 -26.75 -6.81
CA PRO A 63 -1.11 -26.74 -7.60
C PRO A 63 -2.22 -25.99 -6.86
N ALA A 64 -2.81 -24.98 -7.52
CA ALA A 64 -3.80 -24.06 -6.92
C ALA A 64 -3.32 -23.33 -5.63
N GLY A 65 -2.02 -23.31 -5.37
CA GLY A 65 -1.40 -22.66 -4.23
C GLY A 65 -1.07 -21.18 -4.45
N PRO A 66 -0.37 -20.52 -3.51
CA PRO A 66 0.04 -19.13 -3.65
C PRO A 66 1.08 -18.95 -4.76
N LEU A 67 1.24 -17.71 -5.23
CA LEU A 67 2.30 -17.34 -6.16
C LEU A 67 3.69 -17.59 -5.55
N ASP A 68 4.56 -18.29 -6.26
CA ASP A 68 5.99 -18.30 -6.02
C ASP A 68 6.58 -16.97 -6.52
N ARG A 69 6.72 -16.02 -5.59
CA ARG A 69 7.25 -14.68 -5.86
C ARG A 69 8.67 -14.71 -6.41
N LYS A 70 9.50 -15.68 -6.03
CA LYS A 70 10.88 -15.78 -6.52
C LYS A 70 10.88 -16.22 -7.99
N ARG A 71 10.06 -17.20 -8.35
CA ARG A 71 9.88 -17.62 -9.74
C ARG A 71 9.30 -16.49 -10.59
N LEU A 72 8.22 -15.88 -10.16
CA LEU A 72 7.63 -14.75 -10.88
C LEU A 72 8.64 -13.61 -11.08
N ALA A 73 9.39 -13.25 -10.02
CA ALA A 73 10.46 -12.26 -10.08
C ALA A 73 11.52 -12.61 -11.12
N SER A 74 12.00 -13.87 -11.15
CA SER A 74 13.02 -14.31 -12.12
C SER A 74 12.57 -14.16 -13.58
N ILE A 75 11.28 -14.34 -13.86
CA ILE A 75 10.69 -14.14 -15.19
C ILE A 75 10.63 -12.64 -15.51
N VAL A 76 10.03 -11.83 -14.63
CA VAL A 76 9.76 -10.42 -14.94
C VAL A 76 11.01 -9.53 -14.90
N PHE A 77 12.01 -9.86 -14.10
CA PHE A 77 13.27 -9.12 -14.09
C PHE A 77 14.19 -9.48 -15.27
N GLY A 78 13.97 -10.64 -15.92
CA GLY A 78 14.68 -11.04 -17.13
C GLY A 78 14.04 -10.57 -18.44
N ASP A 79 12.76 -10.16 -18.42
CA ASP A 79 11.99 -9.76 -19.60
C ASP A 79 11.17 -8.47 -19.34
N PRO A 80 11.58 -7.31 -19.90
CA PRO A 80 10.83 -6.06 -19.77
C PRO A 80 9.38 -6.15 -20.27
N ALA A 81 9.09 -6.97 -21.27
CA ALA A 81 7.72 -7.19 -21.74
C ALA A 81 6.91 -8.00 -20.72
N ALA A 82 7.50 -8.99 -20.07
CA ALA A 82 6.89 -9.71 -18.95
C ALA A 82 6.59 -8.78 -17.77
N LEU A 83 7.52 -7.92 -17.38
CA LEU A 83 7.28 -6.93 -16.34
C LEU A 83 6.09 -6.02 -16.68
N LYS A 84 6.06 -5.48 -17.91
CA LYS A 84 4.95 -4.64 -18.36
C LYS A 84 3.60 -5.38 -18.35
N ARG A 85 3.58 -6.67 -18.70
CA ARG A 85 2.36 -7.50 -18.60
C ARG A 85 1.91 -7.65 -17.15
N LEU A 86 2.83 -7.90 -16.21
CA LEU A 86 2.49 -8.01 -14.79
C LEU A 86 1.96 -6.68 -14.25
N GLU A 87 2.64 -5.57 -14.55
CA GLU A 87 2.23 -4.23 -14.13
C GLU A 87 0.85 -3.84 -14.69
N ALA A 88 0.55 -4.21 -15.94
CA ALA A 88 -0.76 -3.97 -16.56
C ALA A 88 -1.91 -4.71 -15.87
N ILE A 89 -1.63 -5.82 -15.19
CA ILE A 89 -2.61 -6.56 -14.39
C ILE A 89 -2.72 -5.93 -12.98
N VAL A 90 -1.59 -5.67 -12.33
CA VAL A 90 -1.55 -5.29 -10.91
C VAL A 90 -1.93 -3.81 -10.70
N HIS A 91 -1.37 -2.88 -11.48
CA HIS A 91 -1.54 -1.45 -11.21
C HIS A 91 -2.98 -0.96 -11.30
N PRO A 92 -3.82 -1.38 -12.28
CA PRO A 92 -5.22 -0.96 -12.30
C PRO A 92 -6.02 -1.47 -11.11
N ALA A 93 -5.78 -2.71 -10.68
CA ALA A 93 -6.49 -3.32 -9.56
C ALA A 93 -6.15 -2.66 -8.21
N VAL A 94 -4.86 -2.41 -7.97
CA VAL A 94 -4.38 -1.68 -6.77
C VAL A 94 -4.98 -0.26 -6.76
N ARG A 95 -4.99 0.42 -7.90
CA ARG A 95 -5.62 1.74 -8.05
C ARG A 95 -7.11 1.72 -7.71
N ALA A 96 -7.87 0.82 -8.32
CA ALA A 96 -9.30 0.70 -8.07
C ALA A 96 -9.59 0.45 -6.57
N ARG A 97 -8.78 -0.39 -5.92
CA ARG A 97 -8.96 -0.73 -4.51
C ARG A 97 -8.61 0.40 -3.54
N ILE A 98 -7.62 1.23 -3.87
CA ILE A 98 -7.28 2.44 -3.09
C ILE A 98 -8.38 3.51 -3.26
N PHE A 99 -8.87 3.73 -4.49
CA PHE A 99 -9.98 4.68 -4.69
C PHE A 99 -11.26 4.24 -3.98
N ALA A 100 -11.61 2.95 -4.05
CA ALA A 100 -12.74 2.41 -3.31
C ALA A 100 -12.60 2.61 -1.80
N TRP A 101 -11.38 2.47 -1.26
CA TRP A 101 -11.10 2.75 0.16
C TRP A 101 -11.30 4.22 0.52
N ILE A 102 -10.81 5.17 -0.30
CA ILE A 102 -11.02 6.60 -0.07
C ILE A 102 -12.51 6.95 -0.11
N GLU A 103 -13.25 6.42 -1.09
CA GLU A 103 -14.70 6.63 -1.19
C GLU A 103 -15.44 6.04 0.01
N GLN A 104 -15.02 4.88 0.52
CA GLN A 104 -15.58 4.32 1.75
C GLN A 104 -15.36 5.25 2.94
N LEU A 105 -14.17 5.83 3.11
CA LEU A 105 -13.90 6.79 4.18
C LEU A 105 -14.76 8.05 4.03
N ARG A 106 -14.97 8.54 2.80
CA ARG A 106 -15.86 9.69 2.52
C ARG A 106 -17.29 9.38 2.93
N ASN A 107 -17.79 8.19 2.59
CA ASN A 107 -19.17 7.77 2.86
C ASN A 107 -19.44 7.45 4.33
N GLN A 108 -18.46 6.92 5.08
CA GLN A 108 -18.57 6.74 6.53
C GLN A 108 -18.84 8.06 7.26
N ARG A 109 -18.36 9.17 6.73
CA ARG A 109 -18.61 10.52 7.26
C ARG A 109 -20.05 11.00 7.03
N PHE A 110 -20.73 10.50 6.01
CA PHE A 110 -22.12 10.88 5.69
C PHE A 110 -23.16 10.11 6.51
N VAL A 111 -22.85 8.90 6.97
CA VAL A 111 -23.77 8.10 7.82
C VAL A 111 -23.85 8.63 9.26
N ALA A 112 -22.94 9.53 9.67
CA ALA A 112 -22.87 10.04 11.04
C ALA A 112 -23.95 11.08 11.44
N GLN A 113 -24.88 11.46 10.56
CA GLN A 113 -26.03 12.31 10.90
C GLN A 113 -27.22 12.03 9.94
N PRO A 114 -28.20 11.22 10.36
CA PRO A 114 -29.59 11.64 10.21
C PRO A 114 -30.18 11.88 11.59
N SER A 115 -30.76 13.07 11.78
CA SER A 115 -31.59 13.43 12.94
C SER A 115 -32.53 12.29 13.32
N GLU A 116 -32.32 11.73 14.51
CA GLU A 116 -33.19 10.73 15.12
C GLU A 116 -34.54 11.35 15.47
N LEU A 117 -35.52 11.18 14.58
CA LEU A 117 -36.93 11.20 14.92
C LEU A 117 -37.48 9.80 14.61
N ASN A 118 -37.70 9.03 15.67
CA ASN A 118 -38.35 7.72 15.77
C ASN A 118 -37.53 6.47 15.38
N ASN A 119 -36.89 5.82 16.36
CA ASN A 119 -37.30 4.49 16.84
C ASN A 119 -36.32 3.94 17.91
N LEU A 120 -36.90 3.28 18.93
CA LEU A 120 -36.19 2.66 20.06
C LEU A 120 -35.37 1.45 19.60
N SER A 121 -34.08 1.66 19.34
CA SER A 121 -33.05 0.61 19.35
C SER A 121 -31.84 1.15 20.12
N PRO A 122 -31.10 0.32 20.88
CA PRO A 122 -29.93 0.80 21.60
C PRO A 122 -28.98 1.46 20.60
N ALA A 123 -28.68 2.73 20.83
CA ALA A 123 -27.83 3.52 19.95
C ALA A 123 -26.56 2.73 19.60
N PRO A 124 -26.18 2.62 18.32
CA PRO A 124 -24.91 2.01 17.97
C PRO A 124 -23.81 2.70 18.76
N SER A 125 -22.87 1.90 19.30
CA SER A 125 -21.71 2.41 20.04
C SER A 125 -21.11 3.58 19.26
N PRO A 126 -20.74 4.70 19.92
CA PRO A 126 -20.26 5.89 19.21
C PRO A 126 -19.11 5.49 18.30
N GLN A 127 -19.35 5.52 16.99
CA GLN A 127 -18.31 5.23 16.02
C GLN A 127 -17.31 6.40 16.04
N PRO A 128 -16.00 6.12 16.02
CA PRO A 128 -15.01 7.18 15.94
C PRO A 128 -15.31 8.07 14.72
N PRO A 129 -15.14 9.39 14.83
CA PRO A 129 -15.42 10.29 13.73
C PRO A 129 -14.59 9.90 12.52
N ALA A 130 -15.20 9.91 11.33
CA ALA A 130 -14.50 9.56 10.10
C ALA A 130 -13.25 10.44 9.93
N PRO A 131 -12.12 9.86 9.49
CA PRO A 131 -10.85 10.58 9.41
C PRO A 131 -10.96 11.77 8.46
N SER A 132 -10.29 12.88 8.80
CA SER A 132 -10.11 14.02 7.88
C SER A 132 -8.88 13.85 6.98
N VAL A 133 -7.97 12.93 7.33
CA VAL A 133 -6.72 12.66 6.62
C VAL A 133 -6.65 11.17 6.25
N ALA A 134 -6.33 10.90 5.00
CA ALA A 134 -6.00 9.57 4.49
C ALA A 134 -4.55 9.57 4.00
N VAL A 135 -3.81 8.50 4.26
CA VAL A 135 -2.40 8.38 3.89
C VAL A 135 -2.19 7.11 3.08
N LEU A 136 -1.62 7.25 1.89
CA LEU A 136 -1.14 6.16 1.06
C LEU A 136 0.35 5.95 1.30
N ASP A 137 0.72 4.79 1.83
CA ASP A 137 2.10 4.33 1.84
C ASP A 137 2.38 3.52 0.57
N ALA A 138 3.30 3.99 -0.27
CA ALA A 138 3.71 3.28 -1.49
C ALA A 138 5.22 3.44 -1.74
N ILE A 139 5.92 2.31 -1.90
CA ILE A 139 7.37 2.29 -2.21
C ILE A 139 7.69 3.03 -3.51
N LYS A 140 6.82 2.93 -4.54
CA LYS A 140 6.97 3.60 -5.85
C LYS A 140 5.90 4.67 -6.08
N LEU A 141 5.68 5.55 -5.11
CA LEU A 141 4.61 6.54 -5.16
C LEU A 141 4.65 7.42 -6.43
N LEU A 142 5.84 7.86 -6.84
CA LEU A 142 6.01 8.77 -7.98
C LEU A 142 5.95 8.01 -9.30
N GLU A 143 6.67 6.88 -9.40
CA GLU A 143 6.80 6.07 -10.61
C GLU A 143 5.47 5.40 -11.01
N SER A 144 4.61 5.11 -10.04
CA SER A 144 3.27 4.56 -10.29
C SER A 144 2.20 5.61 -10.61
N GLY A 145 2.58 6.90 -10.64
CA GLY A 145 1.68 8.02 -10.95
C GLY A 145 0.72 8.37 -9.82
N TRP A 146 0.99 7.94 -8.57
CA TRP A 146 0.18 8.34 -7.42
C TRP A 146 0.41 9.78 -6.98
N GLY A 147 1.58 10.35 -7.26
CA GLY A 147 1.88 11.75 -6.93
C GLY A 147 0.88 12.76 -7.49
N GLU A 148 0.30 12.49 -8.66
CA GLU A 148 -0.71 13.34 -9.31
C GLU A 148 -2.14 13.08 -8.79
N ARG A 149 -2.33 12.06 -7.95
CA ARG A 149 -3.63 11.55 -7.49
C ARG A 149 -3.86 11.76 -6.00
N VAL A 150 -2.88 12.32 -5.31
CA VAL A 150 -2.92 12.72 -3.90
C VAL A 150 -2.98 14.24 -3.83
N ASP A 151 -3.55 14.79 -2.76
CA ASP A 151 -3.59 16.23 -2.52
C ASP A 151 -2.21 16.78 -2.11
N ALA A 152 -1.38 15.93 -1.50
CA ALA A 152 -0.01 16.27 -1.12
C ALA A 152 0.90 15.03 -1.15
N VAL A 153 2.17 15.24 -1.51
CA VAL A 153 3.23 14.23 -1.37
C VAL A 153 4.11 14.63 -0.18
N TRP A 154 4.25 13.72 0.77
CA TRP A 154 5.16 13.86 1.91
C TRP A 154 6.35 12.93 1.74
N VAL A 155 7.56 13.48 1.87
CA VAL A 155 8.80 12.73 1.76
C VAL A 155 9.49 12.67 3.11
N VAL A 156 9.68 11.46 3.62
CA VAL A 156 10.47 11.20 4.83
C VAL A 156 11.92 11.00 4.42
N THR A 157 12.81 11.86 4.91
CA THR A 157 14.24 11.83 4.58
C THR A 157 15.10 11.72 5.84
N CYS A 158 16.29 11.17 5.67
CA CYS A 158 17.36 11.16 6.67
C CYS A 158 18.71 11.14 5.96
N THR A 159 19.82 11.31 6.69
CA THR A 159 21.15 11.27 6.06
C THR A 159 21.51 9.83 5.63
N PRO A 160 22.37 9.65 4.61
CA PRO A 160 22.88 8.32 4.24
C PRO A 160 23.54 7.58 5.40
N GLN A 161 24.21 8.32 6.29
CA GLN A 161 24.78 7.78 7.52
C GLN A 161 23.71 7.19 8.45
N GLN A 162 22.58 7.89 8.64
CA GLN A 162 21.46 7.39 9.43
C GLN A 162 20.77 6.18 8.77
N GLN A 163 20.69 6.15 7.43
CA GLN A 163 20.18 4.98 6.72
C GLN A 163 21.07 3.76 6.98
N MET A 164 22.39 3.93 6.82
CA MET A 164 23.41 2.90 7.05
C MET A 164 23.31 2.35 8.47
N GLU A 165 23.36 3.24 9.46
CA GLU A 165 23.27 2.88 10.87
C GLU A 165 22.01 2.04 11.15
N ARG A 166 20.84 2.47 10.66
CA ARG A 166 19.58 1.74 10.86
C ARG A 166 19.53 0.40 10.13
N LEU A 167 20.07 0.32 8.91
CA LEU A 167 20.11 -0.93 8.14
C LEU A 167 20.99 -1.98 8.83
N VAL A 168 22.15 -1.57 9.35
CA VAL A 168 23.06 -2.47 10.05
C VAL A 168 22.54 -2.84 11.44
N THR A 169 22.24 -1.83 12.27
CA THR A 169 21.92 -2.05 13.69
C THR A 169 20.52 -2.61 13.92
N THR A 170 19.52 -2.15 13.16
CA THR A 170 18.11 -2.53 13.39
C THR A 170 17.69 -3.69 12.50
N ARG A 171 18.25 -3.80 11.28
CA ARG A 171 17.86 -4.85 10.32
C ARG A 171 18.92 -5.95 10.16
N GLY A 172 20.06 -5.83 10.81
CA GLY A 172 21.11 -6.87 10.82
C GLY A 172 21.78 -7.09 9.46
N MET A 173 21.73 -6.11 8.55
CA MET A 173 22.40 -6.20 7.25
C MET A 173 23.91 -6.01 7.39
N SER A 174 24.68 -6.62 6.49
CA SER A 174 26.10 -6.25 6.35
C SER A 174 26.22 -4.83 5.79
N GLU A 175 27.34 -4.16 6.05
CA GLU A 175 27.58 -2.83 5.46
C GLU A 175 27.51 -2.87 3.93
N ASP A 176 28.04 -3.91 3.28
CA ASP A 176 28.02 -4.04 1.83
C ASP A 176 26.59 -4.17 1.29
N GLU A 177 25.75 -5.00 1.93
CA GLU A 177 24.34 -5.12 1.57
C GLU A 177 23.61 -3.78 1.79
N ALA A 178 23.88 -3.10 2.90
CA ALA A 178 23.28 -1.82 3.20
C ALA A 178 23.68 -0.74 2.18
N ARG A 179 24.95 -0.70 1.73
CA ARG A 179 25.43 0.21 0.68
C ARG A 179 24.71 -0.06 -0.64
N MET A 180 24.55 -1.32 -1.03
CA MET A 180 23.83 -1.69 -2.26
C MET A 180 22.36 -1.26 -2.25
N ARG A 181 21.73 -1.13 -1.07
CA ARG A 181 20.34 -0.70 -0.94
C ARG A 181 20.14 0.81 -0.81
N ILE A 182 21.17 1.56 -0.40
CA ILE A 182 21.14 3.02 -0.29
C ILE A 182 21.48 3.68 -1.64
N ALA A 183 22.33 3.02 -2.44
CA ALA A 183 22.81 3.49 -3.74
C ALA A 183 21.71 3.58 -4.80
#